data_AF-A0A969WXP2-F1
#
_entry.id   AF-A0A969WXP2-F1
#
_cell.length_a   1.000
_cell.length_b   1.000
_cell.length_c   1.000
_cell.angle_alpha   90.00
_cell.angle_beta   90.00
_cell.angle_gamma   90.00
#
_symmetry.space_group_name_H-M   'P 1'
#
loop_
_entity.id
_entity.type
_entity.pdbx_description
1 polymer ?
#
loop_
_entity_poly.entity_id
_entity_poly.type
_entity_poly.pdbx_seq_one_letter_code
_entity_poly.pdbx_strand_id
1 'polypeptide(L)' 'MAKAEFQLEPLTCPTCVKKIESTLTKAKGVDSARVLFNSSKVKTEFDETQTSTEKLKNTIENLGFSVLASKGS' A
#
# COMPACT_ATOMS: atom_id res chain seq x y z
N MET A 1 15.46 4.22 -4.51
CA MET A 1 14.30 3.30 -4.34
C MET A 1 13.97 3.31 -2.86
N ALA A 2 12.79 3.82 -2.53
CA ALA A 2 12.31 3.98 -1.17
C ALA A 2 11.39 2.82 -0.80
N LYS A 3 11.26 2.59 0.51
CA LYS A 3 10.34 1.58 1.07
C LYS A 3 9.30 2.28 1.92
N ALA A 4 8.04 1.89 1.74
CA ALA A 4 6.96 2.31 2.61
C ALA A 4 6.20 1.11 3.18
N GLU A 5 5.76 1.28 4.41
CA GLU A 5 4.86 0.39 5.11
C GLU A 5 3.59 1.13 5.49
N PHE A 6 2.43 0.54 5.20
CA PHE A 6 1.12 1.07 5.57
C PHE A 6 0.42 0.08 6.51
N GLN A 7 -0.01 0.56 7.66
CA GLN A 7 -0.92 -0.17 8.54
C GLN A 7 -2.35 0.13 8.10
N LEU A 8 -3.10 -0.91 7.75
CA LEU A 8 -4.50 -0.81 7.40
C LEU A 8 -5.38 -1.19 8.59
N GLU A 9 -6.65 -0.82 8.49
CA GLU A 9 -7.71 -1.41 9.29
C GLU A 9 -7.77 -2.95 9.10
N PRO A 10 -8.34 -3.69 10.07
CA PRO A 10 -8.42 -5.15 10.01
C PRO A 10 -9.08 -5.63 8.71
N LEU A 11 -8.28 -6.21 7.84
CA LEU A 11 -8.80 -6.78 6.60
C LEU A 11 -9.50 -8.11 6.95
N THR A 12 -10.78 -8.21 6.66
CA THR A 12 -11.58 -9.43 6.88
C THR A 12 -11.80 -10.23 5.59
N CYS A 13 -11.47 -9.66 4.43
CA CYS A 13 -11.75 -10.24 3.14
C CYS A 13 -10.48 -10.45 2.29
N PRO A 14 -10.12 -11.70 1.94
CA PRO A 14 -8.92 -12.01 1.15
C PRO A 14 -8.95 -11.39 -0.26
N THR A 15 -10.14 -11.18 -0.83
CA THR A 15 -10.28 -10.54 -2.16
C THR A 15 -9.94 -9.05 -2.10
N CYS A 16 -10.27 -8.36 -0.99
CA CYS A 16 -9.90 -6.97 -0.76
C CYS A 16 -8.37 -6.77 -0.74
N VAL A 17 -7.66 -7.67 -0.06
CA VAL A 17 -6.19 -7.70 0.00
C VAL A 17 -5.59 -7.72 -1.40
N LYS A 18 -6.05 -8.67 -2.23
CA LYS A 18 -5.53 -8.88 -3.58
C LYS A 18 -5.79 -7.68 -4.49
N LYS A 19 -6.93 -7.00 -4.28
CA LYS A 19 -7.28 -5.75 -4.99
C LYS A 19 -6.32 -4.61 -4.65
N ILE A 20 -5.99 -4.43 -3.36
CA ILE A 20 -5.03 -3.41 -2.90
C ILE A 20 -3.65 -3.70 -3.50
N GLU A 21 -3.17 -4.94 -3.37
CA GLU A 21 -1.85 -5.36 -3.88
C GLU A 21 -1.72 -5.13 -5.39
N SER A 22 -2.72 -5.57 -6.15
CA SER A 22 -2.73 -5.37 -7.61
C SER A 22 -2.81 -3.90 -8.01
N THR A 23 -3.54 -3.08 -7.26
CA THR A 23 -3.66 -1.64 -7.56
C THR A 23 -2.34 -0.92 -7.30
N LEU A 24 -1.70 -1.20 -6.15
CA LEU A 24 -0.41 -0.61 -5.82
C LEU A 24 0.69 -1.06 -6.78
N THR A 25 0.75 -2.34 -7.12
CA THR A 25 1.74 -2.86 -8.08
C THR A 25 1.58 -2.25 -9.48
N LYS A 26 0.35 -1.86 -9.85
CA LYS A 26 0.08 -1.15 -11.11
C LYS A 26 0.29 0.36 -11.01
N ALA A 27 0.48 0.90 -9.81
CA ALA A 27 0.68 2.33 -9.64
C ALA A 27 2.03 2.76 -10.22
N LYS A 28 2.03 3.90 -10.89
CA LYS A 28 3.24 4.41 -11.55
C LYS A 28 4.33 4.71 -10.52
N GLY A 29 5.52 4.18 -10.77
CA GLY A 29 6.66 4.33 -9.86
C GLY A 29 6.69 3.32 -8.72
N VAL A 30 5.73 2.39 -8.63
CA VAL A 30 5.84 1.24 -7.71
C VAL A 30 6.60 0.12 -8.41
N ASP A 31 7.63 -0.39 -7.75
CA ASP A 31 8.39 -1.54 -8.19
C ASP A 31 7.71 -2.83 -7.71
N SER A 32 7.41 -2.87 -6.41
CA SER A 32 6.84 -4.05 -5.76
C SER A 32 5.84 -3.62 -4.68
N ALA A 33 4.72 -4.33 -4.55
CA ALA A 33 3.79 -4.17 -3.44
C ALA A 33 3.35 -5.54 -2.90
N ARG A 34 3.25 -5.65 -1.58
CA ARG A 34 2.94 -6.90 -0.90
C ARG A 34 2.06 -6.65 0.31
N VAL A 35 0.95 -7.37 0.42
CA VAL A 35 0.02 -7.17 1.54
C VAL A 35 0.12 -8.34 2.53
N LEU A 36 0.46 -8.02 3.77
CA LEU A 36 0.56 -8.92 4.92
C LEU A 36 -0.80 -8.98 5.64
N PHE A 37 -1.70 -9.83 5.16
CA PHE A 37 -3.04 -10.01 5.73
C PHE A 37 -3.02 -10.32 7.23
N ASN A 38 -2.11 -11.20 7.67
CA ASN A 38 -1.99 -11.61 9.08
C ASN A 38 -1.73 -10.42 10.03
N SER A 39 -1.02 -9.39 9.56
CA SER A 39 -0.71 -8.19 10.34
C SER A 39 -1.47 -6.93 9.90
N SER A 40 -2.37 -7.05 8.91
CA SER A 40 -3.03 -5.91 8.23
C SER A 40 -2.04 -4.82 7.81
N LYS A 41 -0.90 -5.23 7.24
CA LYS A 41 0.17 -4.33 6.79
C LYS A 41 0.37 -4.43 5.29
N VAL A 42 0.77 -3.34 4.66
CA VAL A 42 1.20 -3.30 3.26
C VAL A 42 2.65 -2.88 3.24
N LYS A 43 3.48 -3.60 2.49
CA LYS A 43 4.87 -3.23 2.20
C LYS A 43 4.99 -2.92 0.73
N THR A 44 5.62 -1.81 0.38
CA THR A 44 5.83 -1.43 -1.01
C THR A 44 7.19 -0.79 -1.20
N GLU A 45 7.81 -1.13 -2.33
CA GLU A 45 9.02 -0.53 -2.87
C GLU A 45 8.62 0.37 -4.03
N PHE A 46 9.05 1.62 -3.99
CA PHE A 46 8.67 2.62 -4.98
C PHE A 46 9.81 3.60 -5.24
N ASP A 47 9.68 4.29 -6.36
CA ASP A 47 10.57 5.36 -6.77
C ASP A 47 10.02 6.70 -6.26
N GLU A 48 10.74 7.30 -5.31
CA GLU A 48 10.42 8.59 -4.68
C GLU A 48 10.39 9.78 -5.65
N THR A 49 10.96 9.62 -6.85
CA THR A 49 10.90 10.64 -7.91
C THR A 49 9.59 10.58 -8.71
N GLN A 50 8.92 9.43 -8.73
CA GLN A 50 7.68 9.20 -9.48
C GLN A 50 6.43 9.18 -8.58
N THR A 51 6.57 8.65 -7.36
CA THR A 51 5.49 8.56 -6.38
C THR A 51 6.02 8.80 -4.98
N SER A 52 5.12 8.91 -3.99
CA SER A 52 5.49 9.22 -2.61
C SER A 52 4.56 8.45 -1.68
N THR A 53 5.01 8.26 -0.43
CA THR A 53 4.25 7.58 0.62
C THR A 53 2.82 8.12 0.74
N GLU A 54 2.62 9.44 0.65
CA GLU A 54 1.29 10.08 0.68
C GLU A 54 0.41 9.76 -0.53
N LYS A 55 0.98 9.67 -1.74
CA LYS A 55 0.24 9.27 -2.95
C LYS A 55 -0.22 7.81 -2.85
N LEU A 56 0.66 6.95 -2.37
CA LEU A 56 0.35 5.53 -2.18
C LEU A 56 -0.70 5.35 -1.08
N LYS A 57 -0.59 6.09 0.03
CA LYS A 57 -1.62 6.17 1.08
C LYS A 57 -2.98 6.57 0.49
N ASN A 58 -3.03 7.69 -0.25
CA ASN A 58 -4.26 8.15 -0.90
C ASN A 58 -4.84 7.12 -1.86
N THR A 59 -3.99 6.39 -2.59
CA THR A 59 -4.44 5.33 -3.51
C THR A 59 -5.19 4.24 -2.75
N ILE A 60 -4.70 3.85 -1.57
CA ILE A 60 -5.34 2.85 -0.71
C ILE A 60 -6.65 3.38 -0.12
N GLU A 61 -6.66 4.63 0.34
CA GLU A 61 -7.86 5.29 0.87
C GLU A 61 -8.95 5.46 -0.20
N ASN A 62 -8.57 5.74 -1.45
CA ASN A 62 -9.49 5.85 -2.58
C ASN A 62 -10.16 4.51 -2.93
N LEU A 63 -9.49 3.39 -2.64
CA LEU A 63 -10.09 2.06 -2.77
C LEU A 63 -11.13 1.76 -1.68
N GLY A 64 -11.24 2.61 -0.65
CA GLY A 64 -12.13 2.47 0.49
C GLY A 64 -11.49 1.81 1.72
N PHE A 65 -10.15 1.79 1.81
CA PHE A 65 -9.43 1.23 2.97
C PHE A 65 -8.71 2.31 3.76
N SER A 66 -9.00 2.43 5.04
CA SER A 66 -8.36 3.43 5.90
C SER A 66 -6.94 3.00 6.26
N VAL A 67 -5.99 3.92 6.07
CA VAL A 67 -4.60 3.74 6.48
C VAL A 67 -4.41 4.35 7.86
N LEU A 68 -4.24 3.49 8.87
CA LEU A 68 -4.07 3.87 10.27
C LEU A 68 -2.68 4.45 10.55
N ALA A 69 -1.64 3.95 9.87
CA ALA A 69 -0.28 4.46 9.99
C ALA A 69 0.50 4.25 8.70
N SER A 70 1.44 5.14 8.42
CA SER A 70 2.35 5.05 7.28
C SER A 70 3.78 5.32 7.74
N LYS A 71 4.72 4.44 7.40
CA LYS A 71 6.16 4.63 7.60
C LYS A 71 6.85 4.59 6.25
N GLY A 72 7.44 5.71 5.82
CA GLY A 72 8.37 5.77 4.69
C GLY A 72 9.77 6.04 5.21
N SER A 73 10.77 5.35 4.67
CA SER A 73 12.20 5.63 4.91
C SER A 73 12.76 6.52 3.82
#